data_AF-A0A5C7SLM0-F1
#
_entry.id   AF-A0A5C7SLM0-F1
#
_cell.length_a   1.000
_cell.length_b   1.000
_cell.length_c   1.000
_cell.angle_alpha   90.00
_cell.angle_beta   90.00
_cell.angle_gamma   90.00
#
_symmetry.space_group_name_H-M   'P 1'
#
loop_
_entity.id
_entity.type
_entity.pdbx_description
1 polymer ?
#
loop_
_entity_poly.entity_id
_entity_poly.type
_entity_poly.pdbx_seq_one_letter_code
_entity_poly.pdbx_strand_id
1 'polypeptide(L)' 'MSTLTLTRPDDWHLHVRDGEALATVVPDTARRFGRALIMPNLRPPVTTVDQAAAYRDRILAAVPAGLKFNP' A
#
# COMPACT_ATOMS: atom_id res chain seq x y z
N MET A 1 1.77 -19.86 -24.89
CA MET A 1 1.70 -18.72 -23.96
C MET A 1 3.04 -18.01 -23.98
N SER A 2 3.04 -16.70 -24.20
CA SER A 2 4.26 -15.89 -24.09
C SER A 2 4.43 -15.44 -22.65
N THR A 3 5.63 -15.60 -22.10
CA THR A 3 5.94 -15.27 -20.69
C THR A 3 6.95 -14.13 -20.65
N LEU A 4 6.74 -13.17 -19.75
CA LEU A 4 7.70 -12.09 -19.45
C LEU A 4 8.07 -12.16 -17.97
N THR A 5 9.36 -12.29 -17.68
CA THR A 5 9.90 -12.26 -16.32
C THR A 5 10.49 -10.89 -16.06
N LEU A 6 10.09 -10.26 -14.95
CA LEU A 6 10.60 -8.95 -14.51
C LEU A 6 11.00 -9.03 -13.05
N THR A 7 11.97 -8.22 -12.65
CA THR A 7 12.22 -7.93 -11.23
C THR A 7 10.92 -7.40 -10.61
N ARG A 8 10.64 -7.79 -9.35
CA ARG A 8 9.44 -7.34 -8.65
C ARG A 8 9.33 -5.80 -8.70
N PRO A 9 8.25 -5.25 -9.27
CA PRO A 9 8.12 -3.82 -9.48
C PRO A 9 7.66 -3.08 -8.21
N ASP A 10 7.60 -1.75 -8.31
CA ASP A 10 7.05 -0.85 -7.31
C ASP A 10 5.99 0.06 -7.95
N ASP A 11 5.03 0.55 -7.15
CA ASP A 11 3.96 1.44 -7.60
C ASP A 11 4.17 2.88 -7.08
N TRP A 12 4.57 3.79 -7.97
CA TRP A 12 4.92 5.17 -7.58
C TRP A 12 3.72 6.12 -7.45
N HIS A 13 2.48 5.64 -7.56
CA HIS A 13 1.28 6.46 -7.34
C HIS A 13 0.07 5.61 -6.94
N LEU A 14 -0.16 5.41 -5.65
CA LEU A 14 -1.22 4.53 -5.16
C LEU A 14 -2.17 5.19 -4.15
N HIS A 15 -3.47 4.88 -4.28
CA HIS A 15 -4.52 5.29 -3.34
C HIS A 15 -5.13 4.04 -2.69
N VAL A 16 -4.83 3.80 -1.40
CA VAL A 16 -5.37 2.64 -0.66
C VAL A 16 -6.57 2.98 0.23
N ARG A 17 -6.97 4.26 0.31
CA ARG A 17 -8.08 4.75 1.14
C ARG A 17 -7.84 4.41 2.63
N ASP A 18 -8.89 4.18 3.41
CA ASP A 18 -8.78 3.82 4.83
C ASP A 18 -9.89 2.82 5.20
N GLY A 19 -9.83 2.26 6.41
CA GLY A 19 -10.83 1.34 6.94
C GLY A 19 -10.99 0.07 6.09
N GLU A 20 -12.24 -0.33 5.83
CA GLU A 20 -12.55 -1.56 5.08
C GLU A 20 -12.01 -1.54 3.64
N ALA A 21 -12.03 -0.37 2.99
CA ALA A 21 -11.47 -0.21 1.65
C ALA A 21 -9.96 -0.50 1.66
N LEU A 22 -9.22 0.01 2.64
CA LEU A 22 -7.80 -0.27 2.83
C LEU A 22 -7.56 -1.77 3.05
N ALA A 23 -8.33 -2.40 3.94
CA ALA A 23 -8.21 -3.83 4.22
C ALA A 23 -8.48 -4.71 2.99
N THR A 24 -9.30 -4.22 2.06
CA THR A 24 -9.64 -4.93 0.82
C THR A 24 -8.53 -4.80 -0.23
N VAL A 25 -7.95 -3.61 -0.42
CA VAL A 25 -7.07 -3.33 -1.56
C VAL A 25 -5.58 -3.54 -1.27
N VAL A 26 -5.12 -3.38 -0.03
CA VAL A 26 -3.70 -3.57 0.34
C VAL A 26 -3.18 -4.97 0.01
N PRO A 27 -3.92 -6.08 0.27
CA PRO A 27 -3.47 -7.42 -0.10
C PRO A 27 -3.16 -7.57 -1.60
N ASP A 28 -3.93 -6.92 -2.47
CA ASP A 28 -3.75 -7.01 -3.91
C ASP A 28 -2.49 -6.30 -4.40
N THR A 29 -2.18 -5.13 -3.83
CA THR A 29 -0.92 -4.43 -4.08
C THR A 29 0.25 -5.23 -3.55
N ALA A 30 0.18 -5.69 -2.29
CA ALA A 30 1.27 -6.42 -1.62
C ALA A 30 1.64 -7.72 -2.35
N ARG A 31 0.71 -8.35 -3.08
CA ARG A 31 0.98 -9.53 -3.91
C ARG A 31 1.87 -9.23 -5.13
N ARG A 32 1.81 -8.01 -5.67
CA ARG A 32 2.41 -7.64 -6.97
C ARG A 32 3.61 -6.73 -6.83
N PHE A 33 3.53 -5.75 -5.95
CA PHE A 33 4.52 -4.68 -5.79
C PHE A 33 5.32 -4.83 -4.51
N GLY A 34 6.61 -4.51 -4.54
CA GLY A 34 7.48 -4.50 -3.36
C GLY A 34 7.25 -3.27 -2.48
N ARG A 35 7.12 -2.11 -3.11
CA ARG A 35 6.92 -0.81 -2.46
C ARG A 35 5.81 -0.03 -3.17
N ALA A 36 5.25 0.96 -2.49
CA ALA A 36 4.38 1.93 -3.12
C ALA A 36 4.57 3.34 -2.56
N LEU A 37 4.31 4.37 -3.37
CA LEU A 37 4.17 5.75 -2.90
C LEU A 37 2.68 6.03 -2.64
N ILE A 38 2.31 6.05 -1.36
CA ILE A 38 0.92 6.19 -0.94
C ILE A 38 0.49 7.66 -0.91
N MET A 39 -0.61 7.95 -1.59
CA MET A 39 -1.13 9.31 -1.71
C MET A 39 -1.89 9.77 -0.45
N PRO A 40 -1.74 11.04 -0.02
CA PRO A 40 -2.19 11.52 1.30
C PRO A 40 -3.63 12.08 1.33
N ASN A 41 -4.39 11.98 0.25
CA ASN A 41 -5.69 12.62 0.05
C ASN A 41 -6.87 11.87 0.72
N LEU A 42 -6.70 11.47 1.99
CA LEU A 42 -7.79 11.00 2.84
C LEU A 42 -8.77 12.14 3.18
N ARG A 43 -9.82 11.82 3.95
CA ARG A 43 -10.79 12.79 4.45
C ARG A 43 -10.89 12.67 5.98
N PRO A 44 -10.23 13.57 6.75
CA PRO A 44 -9.37 14.68 6.32
C PRO A 44 -8.04 14.22 5.69
N PRO A 45 -7.34 15.07 4.92
CA PRO A 45 -6.05 14.71 4.32
C PRO A 45 -4.98 14.49 5.40
N VAL A 46 -3.99 13.67 5.05
CA VAL A 46 -2.77 13.47 5.87
C VAL A 46 -1.84 14.65 5.63
N THR A 47 -1.64 15.49 6.65
CA THR A 47 -0.88 16.74 6.57
C THR A 47 0.22 16.87 7.62
N THR A 48 0.36 15.88 8.51
CA THR A 48 1.38 15.85 9.57
C THR A 48 2.14 14.53 9.56
N VAL A 49 3.34 14.54 10.15
CA VAL A 49 4.18 13.34 10.29
C VAL A 49 3.47 12.26 11.11
N ASP A 50 2.82 12.63 12.21
CA ASP A 50 2.12 11.68 13.08
C ASP A 50 0.95 11.00 12.36
N GLN A 51 0.19 11.75 11.55
CA GLN A 51 -0.86 11.16 10.71
C GLN A 51 -0.28 10.20 9.69
N ALA A 52 0.85 10.53 9.07
CA ALA A 52 1.52 9.67 8.10
C ALA A 52 2.03 8.38 8.76
N ALA A 53 2.64 8.47 9.95
CA ALA A 53 3.09 7.32 10.73
C ALA A 53 1.91 6.40 11.10
N ALA A 54 0.83 6.97 11.66
CA ALA A 54 -0.37 6.21 12.01
C ALA A 54 -1.04 5.58 10.78
N TYR A 55 -1.03 6.25 9.64
CA TYR A 55 -1.57 5.71 8.40
C TYR A 55 -0.72 4.55 7.88
N ARG A 56 0.61 4.70 7.89
CA ARG A 56 1.54 3.62 7.55
C ARG A 56 1.31 2.37 8.41
N ASP A 57 1.11 2.55 9.71
CA ASP A 57 0.85 1.42 10.62
C ASP A 57 -0.46 0.69 10.27
N ARG A 58 -1.53 1.42 9.92
CA ARG A 58 -2.78 0.80 9.44
C ARG A 58 -2.58 0.04 8.13
N ILE A 59 -1.80 0.58 7.20
CA ILE A 59 -1.50 -0.11 5.94
C ILE A 59 -0.71 -1.40 6.21
N LEU A 60 0.32 -1.35 7.05
CA LEU A 60 1.12 -2.52 7.41
C LEU A 60 0.28 -3.59 8.11
N ALA A 61 -0.68 -3.19 8.97
CA ALA A 61 -1.61 -4.11 9.62
C ALA A 61 -2.53 -4.84 8.63
N ALA A 62 -2.78 -4.28 7.44
CA ALA A 62 -3.59 -4.89 6.39
C ALA A 62 -2.77 -5.78 5.42
N VAL A 63 -1.46 -5.89 5.59
CA VAL A 63 -0.61 -6.78 4.77
C VAL A 63 -0.77 -8.23 5.26
N PRO A 64 -1.18 -9.18 4.39
CA PRO A 64 -1.27 -10.59 4.75
C PRO A 64 0.07 -11.17 5.23
N ALA A 65 -0.01 -12.10 6.18
CA ALA A 65 1.16 -12.81 6.67
C ALA A 65 1.95 -13.47 5.52
N GLY A 66 3.28 -13.37 5.58
CA GLY A 66 4.18 -13.90 4.56
C GLY A 66 4.42 -12.99 3.36
N LEU A 67 3.63 -11.93 3.17
CA LEU A 67 3.93 -10.91 2.16
C LEU A 67 4.87 -9.83 2.73
N LYS A 68 5.84 -9.44 1.91
CA LYS A 68 6.70 -8.29 2.19
C LYS A 68 6.24 -7.11 1.34
N PHE A 69 5.80 -6.04 1.98
CA PHE A 69 5.37 -4.80 1.33
C PHE A 69 5.85 -3.60 2.17
N ASN A 70 6.41 -2.59 1.51
CA ASN A 70 6.85 -1.35 2.16
C ASN A 70 6.07 -0.15 1.58
N PRO A 71 4.93 0.22 2.20
CA PRO A 71 4.12 1.38 1.83
C PRO A 71 4.75 2.71 2.24
#